data_AF-A0A2N0RY79-F1
#
_entry.id   AF-A0A2N0RY79-F1
#
_cell.length_a   1.000
_cell.length_b   1.000
_cell.length_c   1.000
_cell.angle_alpha   90.00
_cell.angle_beta   90.00
_cell.angle_gamma   90.00
#
_symmetry.space_group_name_H-M   'P 1'
#
loop_
_entity.id
_entity.type
_entity.pdbx_description
1 polymer ?
#
loop_
_entity_poly.entity_id
_entity_poly.type
_entity_poly.pdbx_seq_one_letter_code
_entity_poly.pdbx_strand_id
1 'polypeptide(L)'
;MSTKLSNLLFEGYAKILETGEFSDTEILVGEEPNTRIFRLHSFVLKVHSPYFRSAFLNYWIRIENNIIRFQKPNISGEVFEILIKYMYSGKLELANNDIKTNIAILIAADELCLDELCSYIENFLLIDKESIKSNFNFILYTTNKFEQFIKLSQFCKESFQENPSLVLRADDFVTIEQEYFIEYLTKNNDSLKQIEVWDKLMEWAIAKSNNELPSDITMWTIDNITTFDTLIQPFISLINFQKISRLDFFQKIKPFKSIFDDKFYIKIIEYYCFNNDYKLVNYIDSQIINLKDAKFISKWIKLMKQQKQGIVYDFNLLIRGSRDGFNKSIFHEHCDNKGPTVTIARVKNSNEILGGFNPLNWESNKDYGETKESFIFSLDKDNLVNSIFSKVVDDKCAIFNGQNYGPIFGSGSSDFELLYKKKQGQCSNVNYEKAIRQSNEYFEIDDYEVFQVVYK
;
A
#
# COMPACT_ATOMS: atom_id res chain seq x y z
N MET A 1 44.60 -42.39 -14.59
CA MET A 1 44.45 -43.37 -15.70
C MET A 1 43.08 -44.07 -15.73
N SER A 2 42.30 -44.14 -14.65
CA SER A 2 41.00 -44.86 -14.65
C SER A 2 39.82 -44.13 -15.32
N THR A 3 39.88 -42.80 -15.51
CA THR A 3 38.78 -42.01 -16.09
C THR A 3 38.51 -42.27 -17.58
N LYS A 4 39.50 -42.78 -18.34
CA LYS A 4 39.31 -43.06 -19.77
C LYS A 4 38.53 -44.36 -20.05
N LEU A 5 38.64 -45.36 -19.16
CA LEU A 5 37.97 -46.66 -19.32
C LEU A 5 36.50 -46.61 -18.90
N SER A 6 36.14 -45.82 -17.87
CA SER A 6 34.74 -45.61 -17.48
C SER A 6 33.94 -44.91 -18.58
N ASN A 7 34.55 -43.95 -19.29
CA ASN A 7 33.88 -43.22 -20.36
C ASN A 7 33.49 -44.13 -21.55
N LEU A 8 34.34 -45.10 -21.89
CA LEU A 8 34.06 -46.08 -22.96
C LEU A 8 32.85 -46.97 -22.65
N LEU A 9 32.60 -47.30 -21.37
CA LEU A 9 31.42 -48.07 -20.97
C LEU A 9 30.13 -47.23 -21.08
N PHE A 10 30.17 -45.97 -20.65
CA PHE A 10 29.03 -45.06 -20.76
C PHE A 10 28.72 -44.67 -22.22
N GLU A 11 29.72 -44.63 -23.11
CA GLU A 11 29.50 -44.45 -24.55
C GLU A 11 28.66 -45.57 -25.17
N GLY A 12 28.87 -46.82 -24.73
CA GLY A 12 28.05 -47.96 -25.15
C GLY A 12 26.59 -47.84 -24.72
N TYR A 13 26.35 -47.43 -23.46
CA TYR A 13 25.01 -47.19 -22.94
C TYR A 13 24.31 -46.01 -23.63
N ALA A 14 25.03 -44.90 -23.88
CA ALA A 14 24.49 -43.77 -24.63
C ALA A 14 24.06 -44.17 -26.04
N LYS A 15 24.85 -45.01 -26.73
CA LYS A 15 24.53 -45.48 -28.08
C LYS A 15 23.25 -46.34 -28.12
N ILE A 16 23.05 -47.24 -27.16
CA ILE A 16 21.81 -48.05 -27.12
C ILE A 16 20.58 -47.21 -26.75
N LEU A 17 20.76 -46.13 -25.97
CA LEU A 17 19.69 -45.17 -25.72
C LEU A 17 19.25 -44.44 -27.01
N GLU A 18 20.21 -43.99 -27.82
CA GLU A 18 19.92 -43.30 -29.09
C GLU A 18 19.26 -44.21 -30.13
N THR A 19 19.76 -45.44 -30.26
CA THR A 19 19.29 -46.39 -31.29
C THR A 19 18.02 -47.14 -30.87
N GLY A 20 17.76 -47.28 -29.56
CA GLY A 20 16.71 -48.14 -29.03
C GLY A 20 16.97 -49.64 -29.21
N GLU A 21 18.17 -50.03 -29.66
CA GLU A 21 18.56 -51.44 -29.78
C GLU A 21 18.45 -52.13 -28.42
N PHE A 22 17.82 -53.30 -28.37
CA PHE A 22 17.58 -54.09 -27.16
C PHE A 22 16.62 -53.47 -26.13
N SER A 23 15.88 -52.41 -26.48
CA SER A 23 14.87 -51.85 -25.59
C SER A 23 13.78 -52.87 -25.27
N ASP A 24 13.49 -53.05 -23.98
CA ASP A 24 12.43 -53.93 -23.47
C ASP A 24 11.31 -53.13 -22.78
N THR A 25 11.39 -51.80 -22.81
CA THR A 25 10.50 -50.89 -22.08
C THR A 25 10.09 -49.69 -22.94
N GLU A 26 8.80 -49.36 -22.95
CA GLU A 26 8.24 -48.13 -23.50
C GLU A 26 7.60 -47.32 -22.37
N ILE A 27 8.07 -46.09 -22.16
CA ILE A 27 7.50 -45.17 -21.17
C ILE A 27 6.86 -43.99 -21.88
N LEU A 28 5.55 -43.82 -21.68
CA LEU A 28 4.82 -42.63 -22.08
C LEU A 28 4.95 -41.57 -20.97
N VAL A 29 5.52 -40.43 -21.30
CA VAL A 29 5.89 -39.36 -20.36
C VAL A 29 5.15 -38.07 -20.70
N GLY A 30 4.78 -37.32 -19.67
CA GLY A 30 4.04 -36.05 -19.79
C GLY A 30 2.52 -36.24 -19.87
N GLU A 31 1.81 -35.12 -19.97
CA GLU A 31 0.35 -35.07 -20.12
C GLU A 31 -0.04 -34.58 -21.52
N GLU A 32 -1.19 -35.03 -22.02
CA GLU A 32 -1.73 -34.63 -23.33
C GLU A 32 -1.94 -33.10 -23.38
N PRO A 33 -1.54 -32.40 -24.46
CA PRO A 33 -1.07 -32.93 -25.75
C PRO A 33 0.46 -33.11 -25.85
N ASN A 34 1.21 -32.88 -24.77
CA ASN A 34 2.67 -32.84 -24.76
C ASN A 34 3.30 -34.17 -24.32
N THR A 35 2.71 -35.29 -24.72
CA THR A 35 3.23 -36.63 -24.38
C THR A 35 4.38 -37.05 -25.30
N ARG A 36 5.35 -37.79 -24.75
CA ARG A 36 6.46 -38.39 -25.51
C ARG A 36 6.66 -39.84 -25.10
N ILE A 37 6.98 -40.69 -26.07
CA ILE A 37 7.29 -42.11 -25.83
C ILE A 37 8.80 -42.31 -25.85
N PHE A 38 9.32 -42.93 -24.80
CA PHE A 38 10.73 -43.29 -24.68
C PHE A 38 10.90 -44.80 -24.74
N ARG A 39 11.78 -45.28 -25.63
CA ARG A 39 12.21 -46.68 -25.71
C ARG A 39 13.47 -46.88 -24.89
N LEU A 40 13.38 -47.68 -23.84
CA LEU A 40 14.39 -47.78 -22.77
C LEU A 40 14.64 -49.23 -22.37
N HIS A 41 15.63 -49.41 -21.50
CA HIS A 41 16.08 -50.68 -20.96
C HIS A 41 15.75 -50.78 -19.48
N SER A 42 14.88 -51.73 -19.13
CA SER A 42 14.41 -51.95 -17.77
C SER A 42 15.57 -52.19 -16.82
N PHE A 43 16.60 -52.93 -17.25
CA PHE A 43 17.78 -53.20 -16.44
C PHE A 43 18.50 -51.91 -16.02
N VAL A 44 18.78 -51.01 -16.97
CA VAL A 44 19.46 -49.73 -16.69
C VAL A 44 18.62 -48.90 -15.70
N LEU A 45 17.31 -48.78 -15.95
CA LEU A 45 16.41 -48.03 -15.08
C LEU A 45 16.37 -48.60 -13.65
N LYS A 46 16.27 -49.92 -13.49
CA LYS A 46 16.24 -50.60 -12.17
C LYS A 46 17.56 -50.50 -11.41
N VAL A 47 18.69 -50.36 -12.11
CA VAL A 47 20.01 -50.17 -11.50
C VAL A 47 20.16 -48.75 -10.97
N HIS A 48 19.72 -47.75 -11.74
CA HIS A 48 19.96 -46.35 -11.40
C HIS A 48 18.86 -45.69 -10.57
N SER A 49 17.63 -46.21 -10.58
CA SER A 49 16.48 -45.61 -9.89
C SER A 49 15.77 -46.65 -9.00
N PRO A 50 15.77 -46.45 -7.67
CA PRO A 50 14.97 -47.24 -6.73
C PRO A 50 13.47 -47.21 -7.06
N TYR A 51 12.97 -46.09 -7.59
CA TYR A 51 11.61 -45.96 -8.09
C TYR A 51 11.33 -46.97 -9.20
N PHE A 52 12.13 -46.97 -10.28
CA PHE A 52 11.93 -47.92 -11.37
C PHE A 52 12.20 -49.37 -10.96
N ARG A 53 13.15 -49.60 -10.05
CA ARG A 53 13.36 -50.91 -9.42
C ARG A 53 12.09 -51.44 -8.79
N SER A 54 11.39 -50.60 -8.03
CA SER A 54 10.15 -50.98 -7.35
C SER A 54 8.97 -51.04 -8.32
N ALA A 55 8.82 -50.04 -9.20
CA ALA A 55 7.74 -49.96 -10.18
C ALA A 55 7.76 -51.17 -11.13
N PHE A 56 8.94 -51.66 -11.51
CA PHE A 56 9.06 -52.80 -12.42
C PHE A 56 9.02 -54.18 -11.77
N LEU A 57 8.93 -54.26 -10.44
CA LEU A 57 8.74 -55.51 -9.70
C LEU A 57 7.24 -55.82 -9.45
N ASN A 58 6.36 -54.82 -9.55
CA ASN A 58 4.96 -54.90 -9.14
C ASN A 58 3.99 -55.13 -10.33
N TYR A 59 2.75 -55.57 -10.01
CA TYR A 59 1.65 -55.88 -10.95
C TYR A 59 1.09 -54.68 -11.77
N TRP A 60 1.79 -53.54 -11.85
CA TRP A 60 1.29 -52.29 -12.46
C TRP A 60 1.71 -52.11 -13.92
N ILE A 61 2.52 -53.03 -14.45
CA ILE A 61 3.02 -52.98 -15.83
C ILE A 61 2.09 -53.76 -16.76
N ARG A 62 1.85 -53.22 -17.95
CA ARG A 62 1.34 -54.01 -19.09
C ARG A 62 2.51 -54.55 -19.89
N ILE A 63 2.62 -55.87 -19.98
CA ILE A 63 3.59 -56.52 -20.86
C ILE A 63 2.85 -56.93 -22.13
N GLU A 64 3.19 -56.30 -23.25
CA GLU A 64 2.67 -56.66 -24.57
C GLU A 64 3.84 -56.92 -25.50
N ASN A 65 3.85 -58.07 -26.18
CA ASN A 65 4.96 -58.49 -27.06
C ASN A 65 6.35 -58.45 -26.37
N ASN A 66 6.42 -58.83 -25.09
CA ASN A 66 7.63 -58.75 -24.24
C ASN A 66 8.16 -57.34 -23.98
N ILE A 67 7.38 -56.29 -24.25
CA ILE A 67 7.72 -54.90 -23.94
C ILE A 67 6.91 -54.44 -22.71
N ILE A 68 7.61 -53.91 -21.71
CA ILE A 68 7.06 -53.25 -20.52
C ILE A 68 6.51 -51.90 -20.95
N ARG A 69 5.19 -51.68 -20.85
CA ARG A 69 4.58 -50.36 -21.05
C ARG A 69 4.24 -49.69 -19.73
N PHE A 70 4.75 -48.47 -19.56
CA PHE A 70 4.60 -47.69 -18.34
C PHE A 70 4.21 -46.24 -18.66
N GLN A 71 3.52 -45.58 -17.73
CA GLN A 71 3.12 -44.18 -17.87
C GLN A 71 3.71 -43.34 -16.73
N LYS A 72 4.26 -42.18 -17.08
CA LYS A 72 4.84 -41.22 -16.14
C LYS A 72 4.35 -39.80 -16.48
N PRO A 73 3.09 -39.46 -16.17
CA PRO A 73 2.52 -38.17 -16.55
C PRO A 73 3.14 -36.98 -15.81
N ASN A 74 3.56 -37.17 -14.56
CA ASN A 74 4.04 -36.10 -13.67
C ASN A 74 5.38 -35.44 -14.08
N ILE A 75 6.10 -36.00 -15.05
CA ILE A 75 7.39 -35.48 -15.52
C ILE A 75 7.23 -35.06 -16.98
N SER A 76 7.72 -33.89 -17.36
CA SER A 76 7.71 -33.46 -18.76
C SER A 76 8.70 -34.28 -19.59
N GLY A 77 8.42 -34.44 -20.89
CA GLY A 77 9.32 -35.17 -21.79
C GLY A 77 10.74 -34.61 -21.82
N GLU A 78 10.90 -33.28 -21.73
CA GLU A 78 12.20 -32.61 -21.74
C GLU A 78 13.01 -32.90 -20.46
N VAL A 79 12.38 -32.78 -19.28
CA VAL A 79 13.02 -33.09 -18.00
C VAL A 79 13.39 -34.57 -17.91
N PHE A 80 12.49 -35.44 -18.36
CA PHE A 80 12.73 -36.87 -18.36
C PHE A 80 13.89 -37.26 -19.28
N GLU A 81 13.98 -36.65 -20.46
CA GLU A 81 15.09 -36.88 -21.40
C GLU A 81 16.45 -36.54 -20.77
N ILE A 82 16.55 -35.42 -20.03
CA ILE A 82 17.77 -35.04 -19.31
C ILE A 82 18.14 -36.10 -18.25
N LEU A 83 17.18 -36.54 -17.45
CA LEU A 83 17.39 -37.55 -16.42
C LEU A 83 17.79 -38.91 -17.00
N ILE A 84 17.18 -39.32 -18.10
CA ILE A 84 17.54 -40.55 -18.80
C ILE A 84 18.94 -40.46 -19.39
N LYS A 85 19.30 -39.35 -20.06
CA LYS A 85 20.68 -39.16 -20.54
C LYS A 85 21.68 -39.26 -19.39
N TYR A 86 21.37 -38.70 -18.22
CA TYR A 86 22.18 -38.88 -17.02
C TYR A 86 22.32 -40.34 -16.59
N MET A 87 21.21 -41.09 -16.50
CA MET A 87 21.27 -42.51 -16.12
C MET A 87 22.12 -43.37 -17.07
N TYR A 88 22.12 -43.05 -18.36
CA TYR A 88 22.85 -43.84 -19.37
C TYR A 88 24.29 -43.38 -19.58
N SER A 89 24.61 -42.10 -19.35
CA SER A 89 25.93 -41.54 -19.67
C SER A 89 26.73 -41.05 -18.46
N GLY A 90 26.08 -40.90 -17.30
CA GLY A 90 26.63 -40.23 -16.12
C GLY A 90 26.78 -38.71 -16.28
N LYS A 91 26.32 -38.12 -17.39
CA LYS A 91 26.42 -36.68 -17.67
C LYS A 91 25.06 -36.02 -17.44
N LEU A 92 25.03 -35.03 -16.56
CA LEU A 92 23.85 -34.19 -16.32
C LEU A 92 24.06 -32.83 -16.99
N GLU A 93 23.11 -32.43 -17.83
CA GLU A 93 23.09 -31.11 -18.48
C GLU A 93 22.07 -30.22 -17.77
N LEU A 94 22.53 -29.42 -16.82
CA LEU A 94 21.72 -28.38 -16.18
C LEU A 94 21.80 -27.08 -16.98
N ALA A 95 20.68 -26.37 -17.05
CA ALA A 95 20.59 -25.12 -17.78
C ALA A 95 21.16 -23.97 -16.95
N ASN A 96 22.19 -23.27 -17.43
CA ASN A 96 22.83 -22.20 -16.66
C ASN A 96 21.91 -20.99 -16.39
N ASN A 97 20.93 -20.72 -17.27
CA ASN A 97 20.06 -19.55 -17.19
C ASN A 97 18.56 -19.91 -17.09
N ASP A 98 18.24 -21.17 -16.80
CA ASP A 98 16.85 -21.63 -16.65
C ASP A 98 16.70 -22.40 -15.34
N ILE A 99 16.55 -21.62 -14.27
CA ILE A 99 16.38 -22.16 -12.92
C ILE A 99 15.08 -22.96 -12.77
N LYS A 100 14.03 -22.62 -13.52
CA LYS A 100 12.73 -23.31 -13.46
C LYS A 100 12.86 -24.73 -13.99
N THR A 101 13.56 -24.91 -15.11
CA THR A 101 13.89 -26.23 -15.64
C THR A 101 14.76 -27.02 -14.66
N ASN A 102 15.79 -26.41 -14.05
CA ASN A 102 16.62 -27.12 -13.07
C ASN A 102 15.85 -27.55 -11.81
N ILE A 103 14.91 -26.73 -11.34
CA ILE A 103 14.01 -27.10 -10.24
C ILE A 103 13.07 -28.24 -10.66
N ALA A 104 12.55 -28.23 -11.90
CA ALA A 104 11.75 -29.34 -12.42
C ALA A 104 12.57 -30.64 -12.49
N ILE A 105 13.85 -30.58 -12.88
CA ILE A 105 14.78 -31.71 -12.83
C ILE A 105 14.98 -32.19 -11.40
N LEU A 106 15.13 -31.28 -10.43
CA LEU A 106 15.26 -31.63 -9.01
C LEU A 106 14.01 -32.39 -8.49
N ILE A 107 12.81 -31.90 -8.80
CA ILE A 107 11.54 -32.54 -8.43
C ILE A 107 11.43 -33.93 -9.08
N ALA A 108 11.72 -34.04 -10.37
CA ALA A 108 11.67 -35.31 -11.08
C ALA A 108 12.74 -36.30 -10.60
N ALA A 109 13.93 -35.82 -10.22
CA ALA A 109 14.99 -36.66 -9.64
C ALA A 109 14.55 -37.26 -8.30
N ASP A 110 13.91 -36.46 -7.45
CA ASP A 110 13.34 -36.93 -6.19
C ASP A 110 12.20 -37.93 -6.41
N GLU A 111 11.29 -37.66 -7.35
CA GLU A 111 10.20 -38.59 -7.69
C GLU A 111 10.72 -39.95 -8.22
N LEU A 112 11.91 -39.94 -8.83
CA LEU A 112 12.61 -41.15 -9.28
C LEU A 112 13.56 -41.73 -8.21
N CYS A 113 13.55 -41.20 -6.99
CA CYS A 113 14.37 -41.58 -5.84
C CYS A 113 15.89 -41.51 -6.12
N LEU A 114 16.34 -40.41 -6.74
CA LEU A 114 17.75 -40.18 -7.10
C LEU A 114 18.44 -39.23 -6.10
N ASP A 115 18.53 -39.64 -4.83
CA ASP A 115 18.93 -38.77 -3.71
C ASP A 115 20.30 -38.07 -3.90
N GLU A 116 21.31 -38.79 -4.42
CA GLU A 116 22.63 -38.21 -4.71
C GLU A 116 22.56 -37.12 -5.78
N LEU A 117 21.69 -37.30 -6.78
CA LEU A 117 21.46 -36.34 -7.84
C LEU A 117 20.73 -35.11 -7.30
N CYS A 118 19.73 -35.29 -6.42
CA CYS A 118 19.07 -34.18 -5.74
C CYS A 118 20.07 -33.30 -4.99
N SER A 119 20.95 -33.92 -4.19
CA SER A 119 22.00 -33.22 -3.44
C SER A 119 22.98 -32.47 -4.35
N TYR A 120 23.31 -33.03 -5.51
CA TYR A 120 24.13 -32.39 -6.53
C TYR A 120 23.44 -31.17 -7.15
N ILE A 121 22.17 -31.30 -7.54
CA ILE A 121 21.40 -30.21 -8.16
C ILE A 121 21.19 -29.07 -7.16
N GLU A 122 20.87 -29.36 -5.89
CA GLU A 122 20.77 -28.33 -4.85
C GLU A 122 22.08 -27.53 -4.72
N ASN A 123 23.24 -28.21 -4.70
CA ASN A 123 24.54 -27.54 -4.63
C ASN A 123 24.77 -26.67 -5.86
N PHE A 124 24.41 -27.16 -7.06
CA PHE A 124 24.55 -26.40 -8.30
C PHE A 124 23.69 -25.14 -8.29
N LEU A 125 22.42 -25.24 -7.90
CA LEU A 125 21.51 -24.09 -7.79
C LEU A 125 22.05 -23.03 -6.83
N LEU A 126 22.64 -23.45 -5.71
CA LEU A 126 23.20 -22.55 -4.70
C LEU A 126 24.49 -21.83 -5.13
N ILE A 127 25.07 -22.17 -6.28
CA ILE A 127 26.18 -21.41 -6.88
C ILE A 127 25.68 -20.04 -7.34
N ASP A 128 24.50 -19.97 -7.98
CA ASP A 128 23.88 -18.74 -8.46
C ASP A 128 22.72 -18.30 -7.56
N LYS A 129 23.09 -17.71 -6.43
CA LYS A 129 22.12 -17.18 -5.44
C LYS A 129 21.26 -16.04 -6.00
N GLU A 130 21.72 -15.31 -7.01
CA GLU A 130 20.93 -14.21 -7.59
C GLU A 130 19.78 -14.74 -8.43
N SER A 131 20.02 -15.79 -9.25
CA SER A 131 18.93 -16.48 -9.94
C SER A 131 17.87 -17.04 -8.98
N ILE A 132 18.28 -17.53 -7.80
CA ILE A 132 17.34 -17.96 -6.76
C ILE A 132 16.52 -16.76 -6.23
N LYS A 133 17.16 -15.63 -5.93
CA LYS A 133 16.46 -14.43 -5.43
C LYS A 133 15.50 -13.83 -6.47
N SER A 134 15.85 -13.86 -7.75
CA SER A 134 14.95 -13.44 -8.84
C SER A 134 13.70 -14.31 -8.96
N ASN A 135 13.77 -15.58 -8.58
CA ASN A 135 12.66 -16.55 -8.66
C ASN A 135 12.23 -17.03 -7.26
N PHE A 136 12.34 -16.13 -6.27
CA PHE A 136 12.24 -16.51 -4.87
C PHE A 136 10.87 -17.05 -4.50
N ASN A 137 9.79 -16.53 -5.09
CA ASN A 137 8.43 -16.97 -4.77
C ASN A 137 8.19 -18.41 -5.24
N PHE A 138 8.57 -18.72 -6.49
CA PHE A 138 8.47 -20.06 -7.05
C PHE A 138 9.29 -21.08 -6.25
N ILE A 139 10.51 -20.71 -5.86
CA ILE A 139 11.41 -21.62 -5.12
C ILE A 139 10.95 -21.80 -3.68
N LEU A 140 10.51 -20.72 -3.02
CA LEU A 140 9.95 -20.80 -1.67
C LEU A 140 8.69 -21.68 -1.65
N TYR A 141 7.79 -21.52 -2.62
CA TYR A 141 6.64 -22.41 -2.79
C TYR A 141 7.07 -23.88 -2.97
N THR A 142 8.05 -24.12 -3.84
CA THR A 142 8.57 -25.47 -4.11
C THR A 142 9.16 -26.10 -2.86
N THR A 143 10.05 -25.40 -2.14
CA THR A 143 10.69 -25.93 -0.93
C THR A 143 9.74 -26.09 0.26
N ASN A 144 8.61 -25.38 0.28
CA ASN A 144 7.54 -25.62 1.25
C ASN A 144 6.69 -26.85 0.90
N LYS A 145 6.59 -27.20 -0.38
CA LYS A 145 5.87 -28.39 -0.85
C LYS A 145 6.72 -29.67 -0.74
N PHE A 146 8.03 -29.57 -0.92
CA PHE A 146 8.98 -30.68 -0.94
C PHE A 146 10.01 -30.52 0.19
N GLU A 147 9.75 -31.15 1.34
CA GLU A 147 10.58 -31.04 2.56
C GLU A 147 11.99 -31.66 2.43
N GLN A 148 12.17 -32.54 1.45
CA GLN A 148 13.43 -33.24 1.14
C GLN A 148 14.53 -32.34 0.58
N PHE A 149 14.21 -31.15 0.05
CA PHE A 149 15.19 -30.20 -0.49
C PHE A 149 15.80 -29.36 0.63
N ILE A 150 16.55 -30.04 1.51
CA ILE A 150 17.02 -29.50 2.80
C ILE A 150 17.90 -28.26 2.60
N LYS A 151 18.85 -28.28 1.65
CA LYS A 151 19.81 -27.17 1.48
C LYS A 151 19.13 -25.94 0.90
N LEU A 152 18.28 -26.15 -0.10
CA LEU A 152 17.53 -25.07 -0.74
C LEU A 152 16.49 -24.48 0.22
N SER A 153 15.78 -25.34 0.97
CA SER A 153 14.84 -24.91 2.02
C SER A 153 15.54 -24.09 3.10
N GLN A 154 16.71 -24.53 3.56
CA GLN A 154 17.50 -23.80 4.55
C GLN A 154 17.92 -22.42 4.03
N PHE A 155 18.44 -22.35 2.81
CA PHE A 155 18.81 -21.08 2.18
C PHE A 155 17.63 -20.12 2.05
N CYS A 156 16.47 -20.60 1.62
CA CYS A 156 15.25 -19.79 1.51
C CYS A 156 14.78 -19.28 2.88
N LYS A 157 14.80 -20.13 3.91
CA LYS A 157 14.41 -19.75 5.28
C LYS A 157 15.34 -18.68 5.86
N GLU A 158 16.66 -18.87 5.74
CA GLU A 158 17.66 -17.90 6.21
C GLU A 158 17.52 -16.57 5.46
N SER A 159 17.43 -16.62 4.12
CA SER A 159 17.28 -15.41 3.29
C SER A 159 16.01 -14.64 3.62
N PHE A 160 14.89 -15.34 3.83
CA PHE A 160 13.62 -14.73 4.21
C PHE A 160 13.68 -14.09 5.60
N GLN A 161 14.30 -14.77 6.57
CA GLN A 161 14.46 -14.25 7.93
C GLN A 161 15.34 -12.99 7.95
N GLU A 162 16.41 -12.96 7.15
CA GLU A 162 17.29 -11.80 7.03
C GLU A 162 16.61 -10.61 6.34
N ASN A 163 15.85 -10.88 5.27
CA ASN A 163 15.19 -9.84 4.48
C ASN A 163 13.85 -10.31 3.90
N PRO A 164 12.74 -10.12 4.62
CA PRO A 164 11.41 -10.49 4.14
C PRO A 164 11.03 -9.80 2.83
N SER A 165 11.59 -8.63 2.50
CA SER A 165 11.33 -7.91 1.25
C SER A 165 11.81 -8.64 0.00
N LEU A 166 12.58 -9.72 0.12
CA LEU A 166 12.97 -10.55 -1.03
C LEU A 166 11.75 -11.09 -1.80
N VAL A 167 10.68 -11.46 -1.10
CA VAL A 167 9.41 -11.90 -1.71
C VAL A 167 8.86 -10.83 -2.66
N LEU A 168 8.82 -9.57 -2.20
CA LEU A 168 8.33 -8.43 -2.97
C LEU A 168 9.25 -8.08 -4.15
N ARG A 169 10.56 -8.24 -4.00
CA ARG A 169 11.56 -7.82 -4.99
C ARG A 169 11.84 -8.86 -6.08
N ALA A 170 11.40 -10.09 -5.90
CA ALA A 170 11.60 -11.13 -6.90
C ALA A 170 10.83 -10.81 -8.19
N ASP A 171 11.40 -11.21 -9.32
CA ASP A 171 10.86 -10.93 -10.66
C ASP A 171 9.55 -11.69 -10.90
N ASP A 172 9.38 -12.83 -10.22
CA ASP A 172 8.19 -13.67 -10.27
C ASP A 172 7.08 -13.24 -9.29
N PHE A 173 7.23 -12.11 -8.58
CA PHE A 173 6.28 -11.67 -7.56
C PHE A 173 4.83 -11.58 -8.05
N VAL A 174 4.60 -11.08 -9.26
CA VAL A 174 3.24 -10.95 -9.82
C VAL A 174 2.51 -12.29 -10.00
N THR A 175 3.23 -13.41 -9.94
CA THR A 175 2.64 -14.75 -10.06
C THR A 175 1.97 -15.25 -8.79
N ILE A 176 2.25 -14.66 -7.62
CA ILE A 176 1.71 -15.14 -6.35
C ILE A 176 0.18 -15.09 -6.30
N GLU A 177 -0.40 -16.07 -5.60
CA GLU A 177 -1.83 -16.12 -5.33
C GLU A 177 -2.24 -15.10 -4.26
N GLN A 178 -3.48 -14.64 -4.35
CA GLN A 178 -4.02 -13.60 -3.49
C GLN A 178 -3.95 -13.99 -2.00
N GLU A 179 -4.36 -15.21 -1.67
CA GLU A 179 -4.41 -15.71 -0.30
C GLU A 179 -3.01 -15.74 0.32
N TYR A 180 -2.02 -16.17 -0.46
CA TYR A 180 -0.62 -16.18 -0.03
C TYR A 180 -0.09 -14.76 0.22
N PHE A 181 -0.41 -13.82 -0.66
CA PHE A 181 0.03 -12.44 -0.50
C PHE A 181 -0.58 -11.78 0.75
N ILE A 182 -1.87 -12.03 1.00
CA ILE A 182 -2.56 -11.59 2.23
C ILE A 182 -1.89 -12.17 3.47
N GLU A 183 -1.61 -13.48 3.48
CA GLU A 183 -0.94 -14.15 4.61
C GLU A 183 0.46 -13.57 4.84
N TYR A 184 1.24 -13.36 3.77
CA TYR A 184 2.57 -12.78 3.82
C TYR A 184 2.55 -11.38 4.45
N LEU A 185 1.65 -10.49 4.00
CA LEU A 185 1.55 -9.14 4.57
C LEU A 185 1.09 -9.18 6.02
N THR A 186 0.13 -10.05 6.36
CA THR A 186 -0.37 -10.21 7.73
C THR A 186 0.76 -10.58 8.71
N LYS A 187 1.66 -11.48 8.30
CA LYS A 187 2.77 -11.96 9.16
C LYS A 187 3.95 -11.00 9.21
N ASN A 188 4.22 -10.26 8.13
CA ASN A 188 5.49 -9.55 7.95
C ASN A 188 5.34 -8.03 7.87
N ASN A 189 4.14 -7.47 8.03
CA ASN A 189 3.88 -6.04 7.79
C ASN A 189 4.93 -5.12 8.45
N ASP A 190 5.25 -5.34 9.72
CA ASP A 190 6.15 -4.47 10.47
C ASP A 190 7.59 -4.46 9.96
N SER A 191 8.02 -5.51 9.27
CA SER A 191 9.37 -5.64 8.70
C SER A 191 9.47 -5.06 7.28
N LEU A 192 8.35 -4.65 6.68
CA LEU A 192 8.29 -4.19 5.30
C LEU A 192 8.18 -2.68 5.20
N LYS A 193 8.84 -2.11 4.20
CA LYS A 193 8.64 -0.71 3.82
C LYS A 193 7.27 -0.57 3.19
N GLN A 194 6.37 0.15 3.84
CA GLN A 194 4.97 0.22 3.42
C GLN A 194 4.78 0.83 2.03
N ILE A 195 5.67 1.74 1.61
CA ILE A 195 5.62 2.26 0.24
C ILE A 195 6.00 1.21 -0.81
N GLU A 196 6.94 0.32 -0.49
CA GLU A 196 7.32 -0.79 -1.36
C GLU A 196 6.18 -1.81 -1.48
N VAL A 197 5.45 -2.05 -0.38
CA VAL A 197 4.23 -2.88 -0.39
C VAL A 197 3.18 -2.27 -1.32
N TRP A 198 2.94 -0.96 -1.24
CA TRP A 198 1.99 -0.28 -2.12
C TRP A 198 2.38 -0.38 -3.60
N ASP A 199 3.65 -0.08 -3.92
CA ASP A 199 4.15 -0.15 -5.29
C ASP A 199 4.02 -1.58 -5.86
N LYS A 200 4.30 -2.60 -5.06
CA LYS A 200 4.15 -4.00 -5.47
C LYS A 200 2.71 -4.46 -5.58
N LEU A 201 1.83 -3.99 -4.70
CA LEU A 201 0.40 -4.25 -4.83
C LEU A 201 -0.16 -3.68 -6.14
N MET A 202 0.31 -2.51 -6.58
CA MET A 202 -0.05 -1.95 -7.90
C MET A 202 0.39 -2.88 -9.04
N GLU A 203 1.65 -3.32 -9.04
CA GLU A 203 2.18 -4.24 -10.06
C GLU A 203 1.39 -5.55 -10.11
N TRP A 204 1.09 -6.11 -8.93
CA TRP A 204 0.29 -7.34 -8.81
C TRP A 204 -1.13 -7.16 -9.33
N ALA A 205 -1.81 -6.07 -8.97
CA ALA A 205 -3.17 -5.80 -9.44
C ALA A 205 -3.22 -5.63 -10.96
N ILE A 206 -2.25 -4.91 -11.56
CA ILE A 206 -2.14 -4.77 -13.01
C ILE A 206 -1.99 -6.15 -13.67
N ALA A 207 -1.09 -6.99 -13.16
CA ALA A 207 -0.86 -8.33 -13.70
C ALA A 207 -2.08 -9.26 -13.58
N LYS A 208 -2.84 -9.16 -12.48
CA LYS A 208 -4.03 -9.99 -12.23
C LYS A 208 -5.31 -9.48 -12.89
N SER A 209 -5.29 -8.25 -13.44
CA SER A 209 -6.46 -7.62 -14.07
C SER A 209 -6.85 -8.19 -15.45
N ASN A 210 -6.16 -9.20 -15.98
CA ASN A 210 -6.41 -9.75 -17.31
C ASN A 210 -6.41 -8.69 -18.45
N ASN A 211 -5.48 -7.73 -18.38
CA ASN A 211 -5.34 -6.57 -19.27
C ASN A 211 -6.40 -5.48 -19.12
N GLU A 212 -7.23 -5.51 -18.08
CA GLU A 212 -8.18 -4.42 -17.79
C GLU A 212 -7.48 -3.17 -17.26
N LEU A 213 -6.35 -3.30 -16.56
CA LEU A 213 -5.60 -2.15 -16.03
C LEU A 213 -4.38 -1.83 -16.92
N PRO A 214 -4.32 -0.64 -17.56
CA PRO A 214 -3.13 -0.17 -18.24
C PRO A 214 -1.94 -0.02 -17.28
N SER A 215 -0.72 -0.20 -17.78
CA SER A 215 0.51 0.03 -16.99
C SER A 215 0.71 1.51 -16.64
N ASP A 216 0.26 2.42 -17.51
CA ASP A 216 0.28 3.85 -17.25
C ASP A 216 -1.00 4.28 -16.51
N ILE A 217 -0.85 4.59 -15.23
CA ILE A 217 -1.93 5.02 -14.34
C ILE A 217 -2.63 6.28 -14.85
N THR A 218 -1.93 7.15 -15.61
CA THR A 218 -2.53 8.38 -16.14
C THR A 218 -3.59 8.12 -17.21
N MET A 219 -3.63 6.90 -17.76
CA MET A 219 -4.62 6.46 -18.75
C MET A 219 -5.84 5.78 -18.12
N TRP A 220 -5.91 5.65 -16.79
CA TRP A 220 -6.98 4.93 -16.13
C TRP A 220 -8.32 5.68 -16.20
N THR A 221 -9.35 4.96 -16.60
CA THR A 221 -10.75 5.39 -16.58
C THR A 221 -11.40 5.10 -15.23
N ILE A 222 -12.65 5.54 -15.05
CA ILE A 222 -13.44 5.21 -13.85
C ILE A 222 -13.62 3.69 -13.71
N ASP A 223 -13.87 2.98 -14.81
CA ASP A 223 -14.01 1.52 -14.80
C ASP A 223 -12.70 0.86 -14.38
N ASN A 224 -11.55 1.37 -14.84
CA ASN A 224 -10.25 0.88 -14.38
C ASN A 224 -10.05 1.08 -12.88
N ILE A 225 -10.46 2.24 -12.34
CA ILE A 225 -10.41 2.48 -10.89
C ILE A 225 -11.30 1.49 -10.14
N THR A 226 -12.47 1.13 -10.66
CA THR A 226 -13.38 0.14 -10.05
C THR A 226 -12.81 -1.28 -10.09
N THR A 227 -12.20 -1.71 -11.20
CA THR A 227 -11.48 -3.00 -11.27
C THR A 227 -10.35 -3.03 -10.25
N PHE A 228 -9.53 -1.98 -10.21
CA PHE A 228 -8.43 -1.87 -9.27
C PHE A 228 -8.90 -1.92 -7.81
N ASP A 229 -9.94 -1.13 -7.48
CA ASP A 229 -10.58 -1.12 -6.16
C ASP A 229 -10.94 -2.54 -5.71
N THR A 230 -11.67 -3.28 -6.55
CA THR A 230 -12.10 -4.66 -6.28
C THR A 230 -10.93 -5.59 -5.97
N LEU A 231 -9.83 -5.48 -6.72
CA LEU A 231 -8.64 -6.32 -6.54
C LEU A 231 -7.89 -6.00 -5.25
N ILE A 232 -7.79 -4.73 -4.87
CA ILE A 232 -6.95 -4.31 -3.74
C ILE A 232 -7.68 -4.25 -2.41
N GLN A 233 -9.02 -4.19 -2.39
CA GLN A 233 -9.80 -4.05 -1.15
C GLN A 233 -9.36 -5.01 -0.03
N PRO A 234 -9.07 -6.30 -0.29
CA PRO A 234 -8.60 -7.24 0.73
C PRO A 234 -7.27 -6.88 1.39
N PHE A 235 -6.49 -5.99 0.77
CA PHE A 235 -5.16 -5.58 1.21
C PHE A 235 -5.14 -4.22 1.93
N ILE A 236 -6.15 -3.38 1.73
CA ILE A 236 -6.15 -1.98 2.21
C ILE A 236 -5.90 -1.91 3.72
N SER A 237 -6.58 -2.72 4.51
CA SER A 237 -6.43 -2.73 5.98
C SER A 237 -5.09 -3.30 6.46
N LEU A 238 -4.37 -4.02 5.59
CA LEU A 238 -3.07 -4.62 5.88
C LEU A 238 -1.92 -3.66 5.60
N ILE A 239 -2.15 -2.49 4.98
CA ILE A 239 -1.10 -1.51 4.70
C ILE A 239 -1.11 -0.44 5.79
N ASN A 240 0.03 -0.24 6.44
CA ASN A 240 0.19 0.84 7.41
C ASN A 240 0.58 2.14 6.69
N PHE A 241 -0.44 2.84 6.17
CA PHE A 241 -0.24 4.10 5.47
C PHE A 241 0.51 5.15 6.29
N GLN A 242 0.43 5.13 7.62
CA GLN A 242 1.15 6.10 8.46
C GLN A 242 2.68 5.94 8.41
N LYS A 243 3.18 4.75 8.05
CA LYS A 243 4.62 4.51 7.82
C LYS A 243 5.09 4.88 6.41
N ILE A 244 4.20 5.35 5.53
CA ILE A 244 4.57 5.87 4.20
C ILE A 244 5.03 7.33 4.34
N SER A 245 6.01 7.76 3.54
CA SER A 245 6.45 9.16 3.58
C SER A 245 5.32 10.10 3.12
N ARG A 246 5.32 11.35 3.62
CA ARG A 246 4.33 12.35 3.19
C ARG A 246 4.36 12.57 1.67
N LEU A 247 5.57 12.69 1.10
CA LEU A 247 5.74 12.91 -0.33
C LEU A 247 5.11 11.76 -1.14
N ASP A 248 5.45 10.52 -0.78
CA ASP A 248 4.93 9.33 -1.44
C ASP A 248 3.42 9.22 -1.29
N PHE A 249 2.87 9.49 -0.11
CA PHE A 249 1.42 9.48 0.11
C PHE A 249 0.69 10.44 -0.83
N PHE A 250 1.13 11.70 -0.91
CA PHE A 250 0.46 12.71 -1.73
C PHE A 250 0.61 12.45 -3.24
N GLN A 251 1.69 11.81 -3.67
CA GLN A 251 1.96 11.51 -5.08
C GLN A 251 1.34 10.19 -5.55
N LYS A 252 1.42 9.13 -4.75
CA LYS A 252 1.10 7.76 -5.18
C LYS A 252 -0.18 7.20 -4.59
N ILE A 253 -0.61 7.65 -3.40
CA ILE A 253 -1.79 7.10 -2.72
C ILE A 253 -3.00 8.03 -2.84
N LYS A 254 -2.80 9.34 -2.63
CA LYS A 254 -3.88 10.34 -2.69
C LYS A 254 -4.71 10.31 -3.98
N PRO A 255 -4.13 10.11 -5.19
CA PRO A 255 -4.93 10.05 -6.42
C PRO A 255 -6.03 8.98 -6.38
N PHE A 256 -5.84 7.92 -5.60
CA PHE A 256 -6.78 6.82 -5.45
C PHE A 256 -7.73 7.00 -4.26
N LYS A 257 -8.00 8.23 -3.80
CA LYS A 257 -8.88 8.50 -2.65
C LYS A 257 -10.18 7.67 -2.67
N SER A 258 -10.79 7.48 -3.84
CA SER A 258 -12.08 6.82 -4.01
C SER A 258 -12.12 5.34 -3.60
N ILE A 259 -10.97 4.66 -3.51
CA ILE A 259 -10.89 3.25 -3.10
C ILE A 259 -11.00 3.07 -1.58
N PHE A 260 -10.86 4.16 -0.82
CA PHE A 260 -10.83 4.11 0.64
C PHE A 260 -12.21 4.43 1.21
N ASP A 261 -12.59 3.72 2.27
CA ASP A 261 -13.66 4.19 3.16
C ASP A 261 -13.32 5.60 3.68
N ASP A 262 -14.29 6.51 3.63
CA ASP A 262 -14.09 7.92 3.99
C ASP A 262 -13.54 8.08 5.40
N LYS A 263 -14.04 7.31 6.38
CA LYS A 263 -13.57 7.40 7.77
C LYS A 263 -12.13 6.91 7.90
N PHE A 264 -11.79 5.82 7.20
CA PHE A 264 -10.42 5.32 7.17
C PHE A 264 -9.46 6.30 6.48
N TYR A 265 -9.84 6.85 5.32
CA TYR A 265 -9.02 7.81 4.59
C TYR A 265 -8.78 9.09 5.39
N ILE A 266 -9.82 9.60 6.06
CA ILE A 266 -9.70 10.78 6.93
C ILE A 266 -8.67 10.52 8.04
N LYS A 267 -8.67 9.35 8.69
CA LYS A 267 -7.65 9.02 9.71
C LYS A 267 -6.22 9.04 9.17
N ILE A 268 -6.01 8.60 7.92
CA ILE A 268 -4.69 8.63 7.28
C ILE A 268 -4.28 10.09 7.01
N ILE A 269 -5.17 10.88 6.40
CA ILE A 269 -4.95 12.30 6.14
C ILE A 269 -4.64 13.04 7.44
N GLU A 270 -5.39 12.72 8.50
CA GLU A 270 -5.18 13.29 9.81
C GLU A 270 -3.76 13.06 10.32
N TYR A 271 -3.24 11.83 10.22
CA TYR A 271 -1.86 11.54 10.59
C TYR A 271 -0.87 12.49 9.90
N TYR A 272 -0.99 12.67 8.58
CA TYR A 272 -0.09 13.53 7.80
C TYR A 272 -0.27 15.03 8.05
N CYS A 273 -1.48 15.45 8.43
CA CYS A 273 -1.79 16.83 8.75
C CYS A 273 -1.43 17.19 10.20
N PHE A 274 -1.48 16.24 11.15
CA PHE A 274 -1.58 16.55 12.57
C PHE A 274 -0.43 16.04 13.47
N ASN A 275 0.39 15.04 13.06
CA ASN A 275 1.34 14.37 13.98
C ASN A 275 2.78 14.92 14.06
N ASN A 276 3.13 15.99 13.32
CA ASN A 276 4.53 16.43 13.18
C ASN A 276 4.87 17.84 13.73
N ASP A 277 4.04 18.44 14.59
CA ASP A 277 4.29 19.82 15.07
C ASP A 277 3.98 20.01 16.57
N TYR A 278 4.92 19.65 17.45
CA TYR A 278 4.79 19.82 18.90
C TYR A 278 4.94 21.27 19.42
N LYS A 279 5.26 22.26 18.56
CA LYS A 279 5.59 23.65 18.94
C LYS A 279 4.73 24.74 18.28
N LEU A 280 3.50 24.43 17.85
CA LEU A 280 2.64 25.40 17.14
C LEU A 280 2.17 26.58 17.97
N VAL A 281 1.76 26.36 19.24
CA VAL A 281 1.27 27.41 20.15
C VAL A 281 1.79 27.11 21.54
N ASN A 282 2.37 28.11 22.21
CA ASN A 282 2.93 27.95 23.55
C ASN A 282 1.98 28.41 24.66
N TYR A 283 1.16 29.44 24.39
CA TYR A 283 0.27 30.04 25.37
C TYR A 283 -0.94 30.67 24.65
N ILE A 284 -2.09 30.71 25.34
CA ILE A 284 -3.27 31.46 24.89
C ILE A 284 -4.02 32.01 26.11
N ASP A 285 -4.36 33.31 26.07
CA ASP A 285 -5.26 33.96 27.04
C ASP A 285 -6.71 33.89 26.54
N SER A 286 -7.37 32.75 26.74
CA SER A 286 -8.75 32.52 26.31
C SER A 286 -9.60 31.96 27.45
N GLN A 287 -10.86 32.43 27.53
CA GLN A 287 -11.91 31.89 28.39
C GLN A 287 -12.90 31.00 27.62
N ILE A 288 -12.73 30.88 26.30
CA ILE A 288 -13.61 30.11 25.41
C ILE A 288 -12.93 28.80 24.97
N ILE A 289 -11.67 28.88 24.54
CA ILE A 289 -10.87 27.75 24.07
C ILE A 289 -9.63 27.52 24.94
N ASN A 290 -9.09 26.31 24.90
CA ASN A 290 -7.84 25.97 25.57
C ASN A 290 -6.66 25.88 24.58
N LEU A 291 -5.47 25.54 25.08
CA LEU A 291 -4.26 25.41 24.26
C LEU A 291 -4.35 24.32 23.18
N LYS A 292 -5.07 23.21 23.45
CA LYS A 292 -5.29 22.12 22.48
C LYS A 292 -6.12 22.63 21.29
N ASP A 293 -7.18 23.36 21.58
CA ASP A 293 -8.07 23.97 20.57
C ASP A 293 -7.31 25.01 19.75
N ALA A 294 -6.51 25.87 20.39
CA ALA A 294 -5.67 26.87 19.71
C ALA A 294 -4.64 26.21 18.78
N LYS A 295 -3.97 25.15 19.24
CA LYS A 295 -3.08 24.34 18.41
C LYS A 295 -3.81 23.72 17.22
N PHE A 296 -5.06 23.31 17.41
CA PHE A 296 -5.88 22.75 16.33
C PHE A 296 -6.22 23.80 15.27
N ILE A 297 -6.70 24.98 15.68
CA ILE A 297 -6.96 26.12 14.78
C ILE A 297 -5.68 26.53 14.03
N SER A 298 -4.53 26.56 14.70
CA SER A 298 -3.24 26.90 14.08
C SER A 298 -2.87 25.96 12.93
N LYS A 299 -3.27 24.69 13.00
CA LYS A 299 -3.03 23.73 11.92
C LYS A 299 -3.90 24.02 10.70
N TRP A 300 -5.14 24.48 10.90
CA TRP A 300 -5.98 24.97 9.81
C TRP A 300 -5.41 26.24 9.17
N ILE A 301 -4.89 27.18 9.98
CA ILE A 301 -4.19 28.37 9.45
C ILE A 301 -2.98 27.95 8.61
N LYS A 302 -2.13 27.05 9.14
CA LYS A 302 -0.96 26.53 8.43
C LYS A 302 -1.33 25.90 7.08
N LEU A 303 -2.39 25.10 7.06
CA LEU A 303 -2.92 24.45 5.87
C LEU A 303 -3.35 25.48 4.82
N MET A 304 -4.12 26.50 5.25
CA MET A 304 -4.67 27.51 4.36
C MET A 304 -3.60 28.45 3.80
N LYS A 305 -2.61 28.83 4.60
CA LYS A 305 -1.49 29.67 4.17
C LYS A 305 -0.36 28.91 3.49
N GLN A 306 -0.47 27.59 3.31
CA GLN A 306 0.56 26.71 2.72
C GLN A 306 1.95 26.90 3.35
N GLN A 307 1.98 27.11 4.67
CA GLN A 307 3.16 27.52 5.40
C GLN A 307 4.13 26.35 5.67
N LYS A 308 5.44 26.66 5.69
CA LYS A 308 6.52 25.68 5.96
C LYS A 308 6.49 25.18 7.41
N GLN A 309 7.27 24.14 7.69
CA GLN A 309 7.37 23.55 9.02
C GLN A 309 8.16 24.45 9.99
N GLY A 310 7.89 24.33 11.29
CA GLY A 310 8.59 25.08 12.34
C GLY A 310 8.00 26.45 12.69
N ILE A 311 6.91 26.88 12.06
CA ILE A 311 6.23 28.14 12.41
C ILE A 311 5.58 28.04 13.79
N VAL A 312 5.81 29.07 14.60
CA VAL A 312 5.13 29.26 15.88
C VAL A 312 4.07 30.34 15.72
N TYR A 313 2.88 30.10 16.28
CA TYR A 313 1.74 31.01 16.24
C TYR A 313 1.53 31.60 17.64
N ASP A 314 1.50 32.92 17.70
CA ASP A 314 1.07 33.65 18.89
C ASP A 314 -0.33 34.20 18.69
N PHE A 315 -1.20 33.95 19.67
CA PHE A 315 -2.59 34.44 19.71
C PHE A 315 -2.65 35.59 20.71
N ASN A 316 -2.62 36.82 20.20
CA ASN A 316 -2.71 38.03 21.02
C ASN A 316 -4.19 38.44 21.14
N LEU A 317 -4.76 38.35 22.33
CA LEU A 317 -6.16 38.73 22.57
C LEU A 317 -6.35 40.23 22.30
N LEU A 318 -7.20 40.56 21.33
CA LEU A 318 -7.59 41.94 21.01
C LEU A 318 -8.82 42.36 21.83
N ILE A 319 -9.84 41.51 21.84
CA ILE A 319 -11.12 41.78 22.49
C ILE A 319 -11.69 40.53 23.14
N ARG A 320 -12.33 40.70 24.29
CA ARG A 320 -13.15 39.70 24.97
C ARG A 320 -14.48 40.34 25.35
N GLY A 321 -15.59 39.82 24.85
CA GLY A 321 -16.92 40.42 25.03
C GLY A 321 -17.31 40.65 26.49
N SER A 322 -16.99 39.72 27.39
CA SER A 322 -17.23 39.85 28.83
C SER A 322 -16.38 40.93 29.51
N ARG A 323 -15.22 41.29 28.93
CA ARG A 323 -14.31 42.33 29.44
C ARG A 323 -14.61 43.70 28.83
N ASP A 324 -14.72 43.74 27.50
CA ASP A 324 -14.73 44.99 26.71
C ASP A 324 -16.13 45.37 26.23
N GLY A 325 -17.04 44.39 26.13
CA GLY A 325 -18.40 44.58 25.65
C GLY A 325 -18.68 44.02 24.26
N PHE A 326 -19.96 44.07 23.87
CA PHE A 326 -20.51 43.44 22.66
C PHE A 326 -20.96 44.48 21.63
N ASN A 327 -20.35 45.66 21.64
CA ASN A 327 -20.67 46.75 20.71
C ASN A 327 -19.76 46.68 19.49
N LYS A 328 -20.34 46.88 18.30
CA LYS A 328 -19.63 46.88 17.01
C LYS A 328 -18.51 47.94 16.95
N SER A 329 -18.75 49.11 17.55
CA SER A 329 -17.74 50.17 17.64
C SER A 329 -16.49 49.75 18.40
N ILE A 330 -16.65 48.95 19.47
CA ILE A 330 -15.54 48.45 20.28
C ILE A 330 -14.75 47.39 19.50
N PHE A 331 -15.46 46.53 18.75
CA PHE A 331 -14.81 45.59 17.83
C PHE A 331 -13.90 46.33 16.84
N HIS A 332 -14.41 47.33 16.14
CA HIS A 332 -13.61 48.10 15.17
C HIS A 332 -12.43 48.84 15.81
N GLU A 333 -12.63 49.45 16.99
CA GLU A 333 -11.55 50.11 17.74
C GLU A 333 -10.37 49.17 18.04
N HIS A 334 -10.67 47.91 18.36
CA HIS A 334 -9.65 46.93 18.77
C HIS A 334 -9.11 46.08 17.62
N CYS A 335 -9.90 45.83 16.57
CA CYS A 335 -9.61 44.82 15.55
C CYS A 335 -9.25 45.40 14.17
N ASP A 336 -9.66 46.63 13.85
CA ASP A 336 -9.32 47.21 12.54
C ASP A 336 -7.81 47.38 12.40
N ASN A 337 -7.29 47.06 11.21
CA ASN A 337 -5.86 47.19 10.86
C ASN A 337 -4.88 46.40 11.74
N LYS A 338 -5.32 45.30 12.38
CA LYS A 338 -4.45 44.43 13.19
C LYS A 338 -3.80 43.27 12.43
N GLY A 339 -4.07 43.12 11.14
CA GLY A 339 -3.64 41.97 10.35
C GLY A 339 -4.48 40.72 10.64
N PRO A 340 -3.92 39.52 10.43
CA PRO A 340 -4.66 38.27 10.54
C PRO A 340 -5.29 38.08 11.92
N THR A 341 -6.56 37.66 11.95
CA THR A 341 -7.30 37.44 13.20
C THR A 341 -8.08 36.13 13.20
N VAL A 342 -8.27 35.56 14.39
CA VAL A 342 -9.22 34.47 14.65
C VAL A 342 -10.32 35.01 15.56
N THR A 343 -11.56 34.92 15.11
CA THR A 343 -12.77 35.21 15.87
C THR A 343 -13.34 33.90 16.43
N ILE A 344 -13.71 33.90 17.71
CA ILE A 344 -14.25 32.75 18.42
C ILE A 344 -15.46 33.18 19.23
N ALA A 345 -16.56 32.43 19.18
CA ALA A 345 -17.76 32.67 19.98
C ALA A 345 -18.25 31.39 20.64
N ARG A 346 -18.68 31.50 21.91
CA ARG A 346 -19.38 30.43 22.63
C ARG A 346 -20.88 30.68 22.55
N VAL A 347 -21.58 29.74 21.95
CA VAL A 347 -23.04 29.80 21.81
C VAL A 347 -23.69 29.54 23.15
N LYS A 348 -24.62 30.41 23.54
CA LYS A 348 -25.29 30.37 24.84
C LYS A 348 -26.10 29.07 25.01
N ASN A 349 -26.10 28.55 26.25
CA ASN A 349 -26.78 27.30 26.62
C ASN A 349 -26.32 26.07 25.81
N SER A 350 -25.08 26.08 25.31
CA SER A 350 -24.51 24.95 24.57
C SER A 350 -22.99 24.87 24.77
N ASN A 351 -22.40 23.75 24.39
CA ASN A 351 -20.94 23.59 24.29
C ASN A 351 -20.39 23.98 22.91
N GLU A 352 -21.24 24.51 22.03
CA GLU A 352 -20.89 24.86 20.65
C GLU A 352 -19.97 26.09 20.63
N ILE A 353 -18.83 25.93 19.96
CA ILE A 353 -17.91 27.03 19.65
C ILE A 353 -17.87 27.22 18.14
N LEU A 354 -18.15 28.46 17.73
CA LEU A 354 -18.10 28.88 16.34
C LEU A 354 -16.98 29.89 16.14
N GLY A 355 -16.41 29.94 14.95
CA GLY A 355 -15.36 30.90 14.66
C GLY A 355 -15.01 31.02 13.20
N GLY A 356 -14.09 31.95 12.93
CA GLY A 356 -13.56 32.19 11.61
C GLY A 356 -12.17 32.81 11.67
N PHE A 357 -11.38 32.55 10.64
CA PHE A 357 -10.04 33.10 10.47
C PHE A 357 -10.03 34.09 9.31
N ASN A 358 -9.76 35.35 9.60
CA ASN A 358 -9.56 36.39 8.59
C ASN A 358 -8.03 36.57 8.38
N PRO A 359 -7.48 36.25 7.20
CA PRO A 359 -6.07 36.44 6.88
C PRO A 359 -5.70 37.90 6.53
N LEU A 360 -6.69 38.77 6.35
CA LEU A 360 -6.55 40.19 5.98
C LEU A 360 -6.74 41.09 7.22
N ASN A 361 -6.73 42.41 6.99
CA ASN A 361 -7.22 43.37 7.99
C ASN A 361 -8.75 43.36 8.06
N TRP A 362 -9.29 43.66 9.24
CA TRP A 362 -10.63 44.23 9.33
C TRP A 362 -10.57 45.71 8.96
N GLU A 363 -11.59 46.16 8.23
CA GLU A 363 -11.73 47.54 7.76
C GLU A 363 -13.19 48.03 7.94
N SER A 364 -13.38 49.34 7.82
CA SER A 364 -14.67 50.03 7.99
C SER A 364 -15.12 50.76 6.72
N ASN A 365 -14.78 50.25 5.53
CA ASN A 365 -14.98 50.92 4.23
C ASN A 365 -16.22 50.45 3.43
N LYS A 366 -16.98 49.48 3.94
CA LYS A 366 -18.13 48.82 3.29
C LYS A 366 -17.74 48.08 2.00
N ASP A 367 -16.60 47.40 2.01
CA ASP A 367 -16.14 46.58 0.89
C ASP A 367 -15.96 45.11 1.30
N TYR A 368 -15.70 44.25 0.30
CA TYR A 368 -15.35 42.84 0.51
C TYR A 368 -13.83 42.63 0.47
N GLY A 369 -13.33 41.83 1.42
CA GLY A 369 -11.96 41.35 1.40
C GLY A 369 -11.84 40.09 0.55
N GLU A 370 -11.08 40.17 -0.55
CA GLU A 370 -10.82 39.02 -1.43
C GLU A 370 -9.69 38.14 -0.86
N THR A 371 -9.99 36.86 -0.55
CA THR A 371 -8.95 35.90 -0.16
C THR A 371 -9.38 34.44 -0.28
N LYS A 372 -8.42 33.57 -0.61
CA LYS A 372 -8.57 32.11 -0.60
C LYS A 372 -8.14 31.46 0.71
N GLU A 373 -7.58 32.24 1.62
CA GLU A 373 -6.98 31.75 2.88
C GLU A 373 -7.96 31.79 4.06
N SER A 374 -9.15 32.39 3.87
CA SER A 374 -10.19 32.45 4.90
C SER A 374 -10.88 31.11 5.09
N PHE A 375 -11.28 30.83 6.33
CA PHE A 375 -12.10 29.69 6.69
C PHE A 375 -12.97 30.01 7.91
N ILE A 376 -14.12 29.33 8.01
CA ILE A 376 -14.97 29.31 9.20
C ILE A 376 -15.02 27.91 9.78
N PHE A 377 -15.39 27.80 11.05
CA PHE A 377 -15.36 26.52 11.75
C PHE A 377 -16.38 26.41 12.88
N SER A 378 -16.68 25.17 13.24
CA SER A 378 -17.34 24.79 14.50
C SER A 378 -16.47 23.76 15.22
N LEU A 379 -16.16 23.99 16.50
CA LEU A 379 -15.34 23.06 17.29
C LEU A 379 -16.21 22.15 18.15
N ASP A 380 -15.97 20.84 18.02
CA ASP A 380 -16.44 19.84 18.98
C ASP A 380 -15.39 19.67 20.08
N LYS A 381 -15.71 20.12 21.29
CA LYS A 381 -14.80 20.05 22.45
C LYS A 381 -14.54 18.63 22.94
N ASP A 382 -15.51 17.74 22.76
CA ASP A 382 -15.40 16.36 23.22
C ASP A 382 -14.57 15.55 22.24
N ASN A 383 -14.73 15.81 20.94
CA ASN A 383 -13.95 15.19 19.89
C ASN A 383 -13.65 16.15 18.73
N LEU A 384 -12.45 16.75 18.75
CA LEU A 384 -12.02 17.69 17.71
C LEU A 384 -12.10 17.12 16.28
N VAL A 385 -12.10 15.79 16.09
CA VAL A 385 -12.30 15.13 14.79
C VAL A 385 -13.67 15.45 14.17
N ASN A 386 -14.69 15.64 15.00
CA ASN A 386 -16.04 16.00 14.54
C ASN A 386 -16.17 17.51 14.25
N SER A 387 -15.11 18.30 14.49
CA SER A 387 -15.13 19.74 14.22
C SER A 387 -15.30 20.01 12.73
N ILE A 388 -16.09 21.01 12.41
CA ILE A 388 -16.35 21.41 11.04
C ILE A 388 -15.28 22.43 10.64
N PHE A 389 -14.56 22.13 9.57
CA PHE A 389 -13.68 23.05 8.87
C PHE A 389 -14.30 23.38 7.51
N SER A 390 -14.58 24.67 7.27
CA SER A 390 -15.29 25.15 6.09
C SER A 390 -14.47 26.24 5.41
N LYS A 391 -13.97 25.93 4.21
CA LYS A 391 -13.12 26.83 3.42
C LYS A 391 -13.98 27.78 2.59
N VAL A 392 -13.49 29.00 2.36
CA VAL A 392 -14.12 29.92 1.41
C VAL A 392 -14.14 29.37 -0.02
N VAL A 393 -15.29 29.44 -0.67
CA VAL A 393 -15.53 29.02 -2.06
C VAL A 393 -15.51 30.24 -2.99
N ASP A 394 -16.24 31.30 -2.61
CA ASP A 394 -16.24 32.58 -3.31
C ASP A 394 -15.27 33.54 -2.63
N ASP A 395 -14.03 33.57 -3.13
CA ASP A 395 -12.94 34.33 -2.55
C ASP A 395 -13.18 35.84 -2.56
N LYS A 396 -13.93 36.36 -3.53
CA LYS A 396 -14.25 37.79 -3.65
C LYS A 396 -15.16 38.31 -2.54
N CYS A 397 -15.92 37.43 -1.90
CA CYS A 397 -16.85 37.77 -0.83
C CYS A 397 -16.44 37.13 0.51
N ALA A 398 -15.15 36.83 0.71
CA ALA A 398 -14.70 36.06 1.86
C ALA A 398 -14.97 36.75 3.20
N ILE A 399 -14.74 38.07 3.26
CA ILE A 399 -14.85 38.91 4.45
C ILE A 399 -15.62 40.17 4.10
N PHE A 400 -16.56 40.60 4.93
CA PHE A 400 -17.27 41.87 4.73
C PHE A 400 -16.87 42.92 5.75
N ASN A 401 -16.40 44.07 5.26
CA ASN A 401 -15.80 45.15 6.06
C ASN A 401 -16.76 46.34 6.23
N GLY A 402 -17.85 46.16 6.96
CA GLY A 402 -18.85 47.21 7.17
C GLY A 402 -18.75 47.87 8.55
N GLN A 403 -18.61 49.21 8.60
CA GLN A 403 -18.52 50.01 9.86
C GLN A 403 -19.67 49.80 10.88
N ASN A 404 -20.81 49.29 10.41
CA ASN A 404 -22.03 49.07 11.21
C ASN A 404 -22.26 47.57 11.49
N TYR A 405 -21.24 46.74 11.31
CA TYR A 405 -21.30 45.29 11.47
C TYR A 405 -20.22 44.82 12.45
N GLY A 406 -20.38 43.60 12.97
CA GLY A 406 -19.30 42.94 13.70
C GLY A 406 -18.38 42.20 12.71
N PRO A 407 -17.69 41.15 13.17
CA PRO A 407 -16.96 40.28 12.25
C PRO A 407 -17.95 39.49 11.39
N ILE A 408 -17.79 39.60 10.06
CA ILE A 408 -18.59 38.90 9.06
C ILE A 408 -17.68 38.14 8.10
N PHE A 409 -17.94 36.84 8.02
CA PHE A 409 -17.37 35.92 7.04
C PHE A 409 -18.45 35.58 6.02
N GLY A 410 -18.19 35.88 4.75
CA GLY A 410 -19.14 35.72 3.64
C GLY A 410 -19.80 37.03 3.20
N SER A 411 -20.71 36.92 2.24
CA SER A 411 -21.46 38.05 1.69
C SER A 411 -22.57 38.55 2.64
N GLY A 412 -23.29 39.61 2.28
CA GLY A 412 -24.32 40.28 3.12
C GLY A 412 -25.52 39.43 3.59
N SER A 413 -25.50 38.12 3.35
CA SER A 413 -26.41 37.08 3.88
C SER A 413 -25.70 36.02 4.76
N SER A 414 -24.45 36.31 5.17
CA SER A 414 -23.60 35.72 6.23
C SER A 414 -23.47 34.20 6.30
N ASP A 415 -22.30 33.65 5.97
CA ASP A 415 -21.93 32.29 6.40
C ASP A 415 -21.63 32.21 7.90
N PHE A 416 -21.02 33.27 8.45
CA PHE A 416 -20.87 33.48 9.89
C PHE A 416 -20.76 34.97 10.24
N GLU A 417 -21.72 35.48 11.00
CA GLU A 417 -21.78 36.86 11.49
C GLU A 417 -21.93 36.83 13.01
N LEU A 418 -21.16 37.68 13.68
CA LEU A 418 -21.37 38.00 15.09
C LEU A 418 -21.76 39.47 15.25
N LEU A 419 -22.44 39.72 16.37
CA LEU A 419 -22.92 41.03 16.77
C LEU A 419 -23.98 41.59 15.81
N TYR A 420 -24.75 40.75 15.11
CA TYR A 420 -25.89 41.19 14.28
C TYR A 420 -26.79 42.14 15.09
N LYS A 421 -27.17 41.68 16.28
CA LYS A 421 -27.59 42.48 17.43
C LYS A 421 -26.62 42.26 18.60
N LYS A 422 -26.86 42.94 19.71
CA LYS A 422 -26.08 42.71 20.94
C LYS A 422 -26.16 41.24 21.36
N LYS A 423 -25.00 40.56 21.43
CA LYS A 423 -24.87 39.12 21.78
C LYS A 423 -25.61 38.16 20.84
N GLN A 424 -25.85 38.53 19.59
CA GLN A 424 -26.52 37.66 18.62
C GLN A 424 -25.60 37.41 17.42
N GLY A 425 -25.59 36.16 16.93
CA GLY A 425 -24.93 35.77 15.70
C GLY A 425 -25.88 35.06 14.74
N GLN A 426 -25.40 34.83 13.53
CA GLN A 426 -26.09 34.09 12.48
C GLN A 426 -25.09 33.27 11.67
N CYS A 427 -25.49 32.07 11.27
CA CYS A 427 -24.76 31.27 10.29
C CYS A 427 -25.68 30.97 9.10
N SER A 428 -25.10 30.89 7.93
CA SER A 428 -25.74 30.30 6.75
C SER A 428 -24.65 29.57 5.94
N ASN A 429 -25.00 29.05 4.77
CA ASN A 429 -24.04 28.44 3.87
C ASN A 429 -24.29 28.99 2.46
N VAL A 430 -23.46 29.95 2.06
CA VAL A 430 -23.54 30.70 0.81
C VAL A 430 -22.17 30.79 0.14
N ASN A 431 -21.16 31.32 0.84
CA ASN A 431 -19.83 31.58 0.27
C ASN A 431 -18.74 30.64 0.80
N TYR A 432 -19.05 29.79 1.79
CA TYR A 432 -18.14 28.79 2.35
C TYR A 432 -18.61 27.35 2.07
N GLU A 433 -17.70 26.39 2.09
CA GLU A 433 -17.94 25.02 1.59
C GLU A 433 -19.01 24.24 2.39
N LYS A 434 -19.05 24.46 3.71
CA LYS A 434 -19.85 23.70 4.67
C LYS A 434 -20.56 24.62 5.64
N ALA A 435 -21.79 24.26 6.00
CA ALA A 435 -22.51 24.88 7.09
C ALA A 435 -21.81 24.52 8.41
N ILE A 436 -21.51 25.51 9.24
CA ILE A 436 -20.88 25.30 10.56
C ILE A 436 -21.92 25.12 11.68
N ARG A 437 -23.21 25.24 11.35
CA ARG A 437 -24.35 25.05 12.24
C ARG A 437 -25.52 24.47 11.47
N GLN A 438 -26.36 23.67 12.13
CA GLN A 438 -27.50 22.99 11.49
C GLN A 438 -28.67 23.94 11.18
N SER A 439 -28.83 25.02 11.95
CA SER A 439 -29.90 26.00 11.79
C SER A 439 -29.36 27.30 11.23
N ASN A 440 -30.11 27.91 10.31
CA ASN A 440 -29.85 29.26 9.77
C ASN A 440 -30.50 30.37 10.62
N GLU A 441 -31.15 30.01 11.73
CA GLU A 441 -31.73 30.96 12.65
C GLU A 441 -30.65 31.70 13.45
N TYR A 442 -31.02 32.88 13.95
CA TYR A 442 -30.16 33.63 14.86
C TYR A 442 -29.94 32.87 16.16
N PHE A 443 -28.75 33.02 16.74
CA PHE A 443 -28.39 32.42 18.02
C PHE A 443 -27.79 33.45 18.97
N GLU A 444 -27.95 33.22 20.26
CA GLU A 444 -27.30 34.02 21.29
C GLU A 444 -25.92 33.47 21.64
N ILE A 445 -25.01 34.36 22.01
CA ILE A 445 -23.67 34.02 22.51
C ILE A 445 -23.49 34.45 23.96
N ASP A 446 -22.79 33.63 24.74
CA ASP A 446 -22.39 34.00 26.09
C ASP A 446 -21.25 35.01 26.07
N ASP A 447 -20.25 34.70 25.23
CA ASP A 447 -19.04 35.48 25.05
C ASP A 447 -18.43 35.29 23.64
N TYR A 448 -17.58 36.22 23.23
CA TYR A 448 -16.73 36.10 22.05
C TYR A 448 -15.34 36.68 22.32
N GLU A 449 -14.35 36.17 21.61
CA GLU A 449 -12.97 36.63 21.65
C GLU A 449 -12.45 36.81 20.22
N VAL A 450 -11.63 37.84 20.00
CA VAL A 450 -10.88 38.00 18.74
C VAL A 450 -9.40 38.07 19.09
N PHE A 451 -8.61 37.23 18.43
CA PHE A 451 -7.17 37.17 18.59
C PHE A 451 -6.49 37.65 17.32
N GLN A 452 -5.49 38.52 17.44
CA GLN A 452 -4.50 38.71 16.39
C GLN A 452 -3.60 37.47 16.35
N VAL A 453 -3.34 36.96 15.14
CA VAL A 453 -2.44 35.83 14.93
C VAL A 453 -1.13 36.32 14.34
N VAL A 454 -0.04 36.12 15.07
CA VAL A 454 1.33 36.45 14.62
C VAL A 454 2.10 35.17 14.34
N TYR A 455 2.78 35.12 13.19
CA TYR A 455 3.60 33.98 12.77
C TYR A 455 5.08 34.28 13.02
N LYS A 456 5.81 33.33 13.62
CA LYS A 456 7.24 33.43 13.91
C LYS A 456 8.03 32.29 13.29
#